data_AF-A0A0P1A929-F1
#
_entry.id   AF-A0A0P1A929-F1
#
_cell.length_a   1.000
_cell.length_b   1.000
_cell.length_c   1.000
_cell.angle_alpha   90.00
_cell.angle_beta   90.00
_cell.angle_gamma   90.00
#
_symmetry.space_group_name_H-M   'P 1'
#
loop_
_entity.id
_entity.type
_entity.pdbx_description
1 polymer ?
#
loop_
_entity_poly.entity_id
_entity_poly.type
_entity_poly.pdbx_seq_one_letter_code
_entity_poly.pdbx_strand_id
1 'polypeptide(L)'
;MTCAAASACIFAGILISANAFTVTITNKCSSTIDLYTRLANVYTDEIDIIVPGGSINKSIGKGYEGHFRNGSNDAATLVEISTMGELDLTWYDIGIIPPRLHPDHINCMGLQECKDHSDSGIGFNTPVQITPTSNIGKDACEQLECLADECQDAYNFPTDDKKTHSCAFGTDLIVTFCPMSESVSISQDSPVQQETDSVPDTMEAPAAPDSNSNEDQTQNDDVIENSDTMATEVINSTTSTPTPNDVNQSENPSVEEVFRGLTFQMPTVIHGTNTMVSAAKIMNLPVVVTTQYCSRLGNTVSEISKNLEGMQDVKIFDKMKFSMLVPEVEHHLTFNMPQRKSVLLCGIEAHVCVLQTCLDLLEKGFDVHVVSDAVSSSTSYNRSMAIERMRQSGAYITSVESAIFQLVNDASNPEFKNTSKLIKEHLKVENGFIASDRM
;
A
#
# COMPACT_ATOMS: atom_id res chain seq x y z
N MET A 1 -46.39 -41.26 -30.49
CA MET A 1 -46.07 -40.30 -31.58
C MET A 1 -46.76 -38.99 -31.26
N THR A 2 -46.14 -37.79 -31.23
CA THR A 2 -44.72 -37.40 -31.08
C THR A 2 -44.66 -35.87 -31.02
N CYS A 3 -44.06 -35.28 -29.97
CA CYS A 3 -43.65 -33.87 -29.88
C CYS A 3 -44.76 -32.79 -30.06
N ALA A 4 -44.57 -31.50 -29.75
CA ALA A 4 -43.38 -30.80 -29.24
C ALA A 4 -43.78 -29.81 -28.13
N ALA A 5 -42.95 -29.69 -27.09
CA ALA A 5 -42.95 -28.50 -26.23
C ALA A 5 -42.03 -27.45 -26.87
N ALA A 6 -42.55 -26.25 -27.14
CA ALA A 6 -41.75 -25.16 -27.68
C ALA A 6 -40.93 -24.50 -26.58
N SER A 7 -39.64 -24.82 -26.49
CA SER A 7 -38.69 -24.06 -25.67
C SER A 7 -38.39 -22.71 -26.33
N ALA A 8 -38.95 -21.63 -25.77
CA ALA A 8 -38.50 -20.29 -26.09
C ALA A 8 -37.10 -20.08 -25.50
N CYS A 9 -36.06 -20.21 -26.33
CA CYS A 9 -34.72 -19.79 -25.96
C CYS A 9 -34.68 -18.25 -25.95
N ILE A 10 -34.99 -17.65 -24.80
CA ILE A 10 -34.56 -16.29 -24.53
C ILE A 10 -33.04 -16.37 -24.37
N PHE A 11 -32.31 -15.96 -25.42
CA PHE A 11 -30.92 -15.58 -25.26
C PHE A 11 -30.88 -14.30 -24.42
N ALA A 12 -30.95 -14.48 -23.10
CA ALA A 12 -30.29 -13.56 -22.19
C ALA A 12 -28.81 -13.71 -22.52
N GLY A 13 -28.30 -12.79 -23.35
CA GLY A 13 -26.88 -12.64 -23.56
C GLY A 13 -26.27 -12.41 -22.19
N ILE A 14 -25.56 -13.41 -21.68
CA ILE A 14 -24.71 -13.22 -20.51
C ILE A 14 -23.69 -12.18 -20.97
N LEU A 15 -23.87 -10.95 -20.50
CA LEU A 15 -22.78 -9.99 -20.43
C LEU A 15 -21.76 -10.63 -19.50
N ILE A 16 -20.82 -11.34 -20.11
CA ILE A 16 -19.57 -11.68 -19.46
C ILE A 16 -18.93 -10.33 -19.21
N SER A 17 -19.02 -9.83 -17.97
CA SER A 17 -18.17 -8.74 -17.53
C SER A 17 -16.75 -9.21 -17.79
N ALA A 18 -16.07 -8.58 -18.75
CA ALA A 18 -14.67 -8.87 -18.99
C ALA A 18 -13.93 -8.48 -17.71
N ASN A 19 -13.49 -9.46 -16.92
CA ASN A 19 -12.86 -9.22 -15.62
C ASN A 19 -11.54 -8.43 -15.73
N ALA A 20 -11.05 -8.27 -16.96
CA ALA A 20 -9.97 -7.37 -17.35
C ALA A 20 -10.19 -6.85 -18.78
N PHE A 21 -9.53 -5.74 -19.13
CA PHE A 21 -9.35 -5.24 -20.50
C PHE A 21 -7.87 -5.21 -20.88
N THR A 22 -7.57 -4.95 -22.15
CA THR A 22 -6.21 -4.94 -22.69
C THR A 22 -5.68 -3.51 -22.82
N VAL A 23 -4.47 -3.28 -22.30
CA VAL A 23 -3.66 -2.11 -22.66
C VAL A 23 -2.56 -2.59 -23.61
N THR A 24 -2.64 -2.16 -24.87
CA THR A 24 -1.64 -2.48 -25.90
C THR A 24 -0.58 -1.38 -25.92
N ILE A 25 0.61 -1.69 -25.42
CA ILE A 25 1.72 -0.74 -25.31
C ILE A 25 2.64 -0.93 -26.53
N THR A 26 2.79 0.12 -27.33
CA THR A 26 3.47 0.09 -28.64
C THR A 26 4.67 1.03 -28.64
N ASN A 27 5.82 0.54 -29.10
CA ASN A 27 7.01 1.35 -29.30
C ASN A 27 7.11 1.81 -30.77
N LYS A 28 6.95 3.11 -31.03
CA LYS A 28 7.28 3.75 -32.33
C LYS A 28 8.57 4.59 -32.29
N CYS A 29 9.27 4.61 -31.17
CA CYS A 29 10.56 5.27 -31.06
C CYS A 29 11.63 4.56 -31.91
N SER A 30 12.68 5.28 -32.28
CA SER A 30 13.85 4.73 -32.97
C SER A 30 14.72 3.85 -32.07
N SER A 31 14.60 4.03 -30.74
CA SER A 31 15.24 3.22 -29.70
C SER A 31 14.29 2.21 -29.08
N THR A 32 14.85 1.20 -28.41
CA THR A 32 14.11 0.32 -27.50
C THR A 32 13.43 1.13 -26.39
N ILE A 33 12.25 0.67 -25.97
CA ILE A 33 11.60 1.10 -24.72
C ILE A 33 11.85 0.01 -23.69
N ASP A 34 12.50 0.39 -22.59
CA ASP A 34 12.55 -0.44 -21.39
C ASP A 34 11.28 -0.08 -20.59
N LEU A 35 10.23 -0.89 -20.73
CA LEU A 35 8.93 -0.61 -20.12
C LEU A 35 8.99 -1.00 -18.63
N TYR A 36 8.96 -0.01 -17.76
CA TYR A 36 8.82 -0.20 -16.32
C TYR A 36 7.34 -0.07 -15.95
N THR A 37 6.77 -1.14 -15.41
CA THR A 37 5.41 -1.17 -14.86
C THR A 37 5.49 -1.14 -13.34
N ARG A 38 4.82 -0.17 -12.71
CA ARG A 38 4.79 0.01 -11.26
C ARG A 38 3.35 0.02 -10.79
N LEU A 39 2.97 -0.91 -9.90
CA LEU A 39 1.69 -0.82 -9.19
C LEU A 39 1.86 0.12 -7.99
N ALA A 40 0.86 0.95 -7.71
CA ALA A 40 0.93 1.96 -6.62
C ALA A 40 1.24 1.34 -5.24
N ASN A 41 0.88 0.06 -5.06
CA ASN A 41 1.04 -0.68 -3.82
C ASN A 41 2.22 -1.69 -3.83
N VAL A 42 3.08 -1.67 -4.87
CA VAL A 42 4.21 -2.60 -5.04
C VAL A 42 5.49 -1.82 -5.37
N TYR A 43 6.51 -1.91 -4.52
CA TYR A 43 7.75 -1.12 -4.66
C TYR A 43 8.80 -1.70 -5.62
N THR A 44 8.48 -2.79 -6.31
CA THR A 44 9.31 -3.39 -7.37
C THR A 44 8.65 -3.15 -8.72
N ASP A 45 9.44 -2.74 -9.71
CA ASP A 45 8.97 -2.66 -11.09
C ASP A 45 8.97 -4.04 -11.75
N GLU A 46 7.93 -4.34 -12.54
CA GLU A 46 8.00 -5.33 -13.60
C GLU A 46 8.65 -4.66 -14.83
N ILE A 47 9.52 -5.38 -15.54
CA ILE A 47 10.33 -4.82 -16.63
C ILE A 47 10.13 -5.66 -17.90
N ASP A 48 9.63 -5.01 -18.96
CA ASP A 48 9.58 -5.57 -20.31
C ASP A 48 10.49 -4.78 -21.25
N ILE A 49 10.89 -5.42 -22.36
CA ILE A 49 11.71 -4.79 -23.40
C ILE A 49 10.91 -4.76 -24.70
N ILE A 50 10.52 -3.56 -25.15
CA ILE A 50 9.81 -3.37 -26.42
C ILE A 50 10.78 -2.79 -27.44
N VAL A 51 11.25 -3.63 -28.38
CA VAL A 51 12.10 -3.20 -29.50
C VAL A 51 11.36 -2.21 -30.44
N PRO A 52 12.06 -1.38 -31.22
CA PRO A 52 11.44 -0.46 -32.18
C PRO A 52 10.43 -1.15 -33.10
N GLY A 53 9.22 -0.58 -33.19
CA GLY A 53 8.10 -1.14 -33.96
C GLY A 53 7.37 -2.32 -33.30
N GLY A 54 7.80 -2.76 -32.12
CA GLY A 54 7.15 -3.82 -31.34
C GLY A 54 6.01 -3.32 -30.46
N SER A 55 5.26 -4.27 -29.88
CA SER A 55 4.25 -4.02 -28.86
C SER A 55 4.14 -5.16 -27.86
N ILE A 56 3.56 -4.87 -26.69
CA ILE A 56 3.19 -5.83 -25.65
C ILE A 56 1.77 -5.53 -25.15
N ASN A 57 1.06 -6.56 -24.68
CA ASN A 57 -0.27 -6.42 -24.11
C ASN A 57 -0.21 -6.62 -22.58
N LYS A 58 -0.75 -5.68 -21.82
CA LYS A 58 -1.00 -5.80 -20.38
C LYS A 58 -2.49 -6.02 -20.14
N SER A 59 -2.83 -6.95 -19.26
CA SER A 59 -4.22 -7.25 -18.89
C SER A 59 -4.56 -6.53 -17.59
N ILE A 60 -5.52 -5.61 -17.64
CA ILE A 60 -5.88 -4.71 -16.53
C ILE A 60 -7.23 -5.12 -15.96
N GLY A 61 -7.19 -5.72 -14.77
CA GLY A 61 -8.38 -6.13 -14.01
C GLY A 61 -9.01 -5.01 -13.18
N LYS A 62 -10.11 -5.32 -12.50
CA LYS A 62 -10.69 -4.48 -11.43
C LYS A 62 -9.74 -4.35 -10.23
N GLY A 63 -9.69 -3.17 -9.63
CA GLY A 63 -8.79 -2.88 -8.51
C GLY A 63 -7.31 -2.73 -8.89
N TYR A 64 -7.02 -2.52 -10.18
CA TYR A 64 -5.70 -2.13 -10.66
C TYR A 64 -5.46 -0.66 -10.34
N GLU A 65 -4.24 -0.34 -9.93
CA GLU A 65 -3.75 1.03 -9.73
C GLU A 65 -2.24 1.03 -9.95
N GLY A 66 -1.77 1.80 -10.92
CA GLY A 66 -0.36 1.82 -11.30
C GLY A 66 -0.09 2.59 -12.58
N HIS A 67 1.18 2.63 -12.95
CA HIS A 67 1.65 3.40 -14.09
C HIS A 67 2.70 2.66 -14.92
N PHE A 68 2.83 3.10 -16.17
CA PHE A 68 3.85 2.69 -17.12
C PHE A 68 4.79 3.85 -17.41
N ARG A 69 6.10 3.57 -17.51
CA ARG A 69 7.10 4.55 -17.95
C ARG A 69 8.21 3.90 -18.78
N ASN A 70 8.94 4.70 -19.53
CA ASN A 70 10.15 4.28 -20.22
C ASN A 70 11.39 4.54 -19.32
N GLY A 71 12.11 3.48 -18.99
CA GLY A 71 13.32 3.51 -18.17
C GLY A 71 13.09 3.36 -16.67
N SER A 72 14.18 3.05 -15.96
CA SER A 72 14.17 2.81 -14.51
C SER A 72 13.96 4.04 -13.65
N ASN A 73 14.34 5.22 -14.15
CA ASN A 73 14.20 6.49 -13.45
C ASN A 73 12.71 6.85 -13.29
N ASP A 74 12.30 7.26 -12.10
CA ASP A 74 10.94 7.73 -11.84
C ASP A 74 10.71 9.18 -12.30
N ALA A 75 11.79 9.92 -12.55
CA ALA A 75 11.76 11.20 -13.25
C ALA A 75 11.57 10.97 -14.76
N ALA A 76 10.33 10.66 -15.15
CA ALA A 76 9.96 10.20 -16.48
C ALA A 76 8.49 10.50 -16.78
N THR A 77 8.12 10.51 -18.06
CA THR A 77 6.71 10.60 -18.48
C THR A 77 5.95 9.37 -17.99
N LEU A 78 4.95 9.56 -17.12
CA LEU A 78 4.14 8.48 -16.56
C LEU A 78 2.82 8.35 -17.33
N VAL A 79 2.41 7.12 -17.63
CA VAL A 79 1.05 6.79 -18.10
C VAL A 79 0.35 6.08 -16.95
N GLU A 80 -0.58 6.77 -16.29
CA GLU A 80 -1.24 6.28 -15.09
C GLU A 80 -2.60 5.65 -15.45
N ILE A 81 -2.93 4.52 -14.82
CA ILE A 81 -4.20 3.81 -15.01
C ILE A 81 -4.73 3.34 -13.66
N SER A 82 -6.01 3.59 -13.40
CA SER A 82 -6.71 3.11 -12.21
C SER A 82 -8.10 2.56 -12.55
N THR A 83 -8.45 1.43 -11.94
CA THR A 83 -9.79 0.82 -11.96
C THR A 83 -10.34 0.69 -10.54
N MET A 84 -9.82 1.51 -9.62
CA MET A 84 -10.24 1.59 -8.23
C MET A 84 -11.58 2.30 -8.05
N GLY A 85 -12.25 1.97 -6.95
CA GLY A 85 -13.57 2.51 -6.60
C GLY A 85 -14.75 1.68 -7.13
N GLU A 86 -15.96 2.12 -6.75
CA GLU A 86 -17.22 1.39 -6.98
C GLU A 86 -17.78 1.54 -8.41
N LEU A 87 -17.18 2.39 -9.25
CA LEU A 87 -17.68 2.68 -10.59
C LEU A 87 -17.10 1.71 -11.64
N ASP A 88 -17.90 1.35 -12.65
CA ASP A 88 -17.45 0.60 -13.83
C ASP A 88 -16.75 1.51 -14.85
N LEU A 89 -15.67 2.13 -14.40
CA LEU A 89 -14.79 2.99 -15.17
C LEU A 89 -13.34 2.50 -15.14
N THR A 90 -12.61 2.82 -16.19
CA THR A 90 -11.15 2.86 -16.24
C THR A 90 -10.76 4.34 -16.28
N TRP A 91 -10.08 4.80 -15.24
CA TRP A 91 -9.46 6.12 -15.15
C TRP A 91 -8.04 6.05 -15.72
N TYR A 92 -7.61 7.10 -16.40
CA TYR A 92 -6.25 7.22 -16.94
C TYR A 92 -5.87 8.67 -17.18
N ASP A 93 -4.57 8.93 -17.13
CA ASP A 93 -3.95 10.21 -17.45
C ASP A 93 -2.45 10.06 -17.74
N ILE A 94 -1.81 11.19 -18.00
CA ILE A 94 -0.37 11.31 -18.20
C ILE A 94 0.19 12.22 -17.10
N GLY A 95 1.28 11.81 -16.45
CA GLY A 95 1.99 12.61 -15.45
C GLY A 95 3.35 13.08 -15.96
N ILE A 96 3.66 14.38 -15.80
CA ILE A 96 5.01 14.94 -15.99
C ILE A 96 5.46 15.81 -14.81
N ILE A 97 4.85 15.63 -13.63
CA ILE A 97 5.30 16.27 -12.39
C ILE A 97 6.64 15.64 -11.98
N PRO A 98 7.70 16.43 -11.75
CA PRO A 98 8.96 15.89 -11.24
C PRO A 98 8.78 15.18 -9.88
N PRO A 99 9.30 13.96 -9.69
CA PRO A 99 9.19 13.23 -8.43
C PRO A 99 10.11 13.84 -7.37
N ARG A 100 9.82 13.54 -6.11
CA ARG A 100 10.56 14.03 -4.92
C ARG A 100 10.63 15.57 -4.89
N LEU A 101 9.45 16.19 -4.87
CA LEU A 101 9.32 17.61 -4.54
C LEU A 101 9.86 17.87 -3.13
N HIS A 102 10.55 18.99 -2.96
CA HIS A 102 11.01 19.45 -1.65
C HIS A 102 9.80 19.66 -0.71
N PRO A 103 9.92 19.37 0.61
CA PRO A 103 8.78 19.39 1.54
C PRO A 103 7.96 20.69 1.52
N ASP A 104 8.62 21.83 1.39
CA ASP A 104 7.96 23.16 1.38
C ASP A 104 7.22 23.49 0.06
N HIS A 105 7.46 22.71 -1.00
CA HIS A 105 6.95 22.94 -2.37
C HIS A 105 6.14 21.76 -2.94
N ILE A 106 5.66 20.86 -2.07
CA ILE A 106 4.82 19.71 -2.45
C ILE A 106 3.49 20.10 -3.15
N ASN A 107 3.10 21.38 -3.07
CA ASN A 107 1.92 21.95 -3.75
C ASN A 107 2.30 23.06 -4.73
N CYS A 108 3.44 22.93 -5.43
CA CYS A 108 3.83 23.82 -6.53
C CYS A 108 2.67 24.02 -7.53
N MET A 109 2.52 25.23 -8.09
CA MET A 109 1.38 25.63 -8.92
C MET A 109 1.71 25.76 -10.41
N GLY A 110 2.90 25.34 -10.82
CA GLY A 110 3.32 25.30 -12.22
C GLY A 110 4.55 24.43 -12.42
N LEU A 111 4.71 23.87 -13.63
CA LEU A 111 5.74 22.86 -13.89
C LEU A 111 7.16 23.37 -13.59
N GLN A 112 7.50 24.60 -13.95
CA GLN A 112 8.82 25.17 -13.67
C GLN A 112 9.09 25.26 -12.16
N GLU A 113 8.12 25.69 -11.36
CA GLU A 113 8.25 25.75 -9.90
C GLU A 113 8.48 24.33 -9.31
N CYS A 114 7.75 23.34 -9.84
CA CYS A 114 7.93 21.94 -9.45
C CYS A 114 9.33 21.39 -9.83
N LYS A 115 9.87 21.79 -10.99
CA LYS A 115 11.23 21.41 -11.42
C LYS A 115 12.28 22.05 -10.52
N ASP A 116 12.19 23.36 -10.29
CA ASP A 116 13.11 24.13 -9.46
C ASP A 116 13.18 23.61 -8.00
N HIS A 117 12.11 22.96 -7.54
CA HIS A 117 12.00 22.40 -6.19
C HIS A 117 11.79 20.89 -6.16
N SER A 118 12.50 20.15 -7.03
CA SER A 118 12.57 18.69 -7.00
C SER A 118 14.01 18.20 -7.08
N ASP A 119 14.28 17.00 -6.54
CA ASP A 119 15.62 16.38 -6.58
C ASP A 119 16.19 16.20 -8.01
N SER A 120 15.32 16.15 -9.02
CA SER A 120 15.69 15.79 -10.40
C SER A 120 15.54 16.93 -11.42
N GLY A 121 14.60 17.86 -11.20
CA GLY A 121 14.20 18.84 -12.21
C GLY A 121 13.54 18.24 -13.47
N ILE A 122 13.21 16.94 -13.47
CA ILE A 122 12.78 16.19 -14.66
C ILE A 122 11.46 15.48 -14.37
N GLY A 123 10.48 15.65 -15.26
CA GLY A 123 9.22 14.90 -15.25
C GLY A 123 8.78 14.42 -16.64
N PHE A 124 9.34 14.97 -17.72
CA PHE A 124 9.15 14.46 -19.09
C PHE A 124 10.44 13.77 -19.57
N ASN A 125 10.32 12.61 -20.21
CA ASN A 125 11.46 11.96 -20.88
C ASN A 125 11.13 11.37 -22.26
N THR A 126 9.91 10.88 -22.47
CA THR A 126 9.51 10.13 -23.67
C THR A 126 8.14 10.63 -24.13
N PRO A 127 7.97 11.00 -25.41
CA PRO A 127 6.65 11.32 -25.97
C PRO A 127 5.70 10.13 -25.86
N VAL A 128 4.45 10.36 -25.43
CA VAL A 128 3.45 9.30 -25.28
C VAL A 128 2.03 9.76 -25.66
N GLN A 129 1.21 8.84 -26.14
CA GLN A 129 -0.20 9.04 -26.44
C GLN A 129 -1.02 7.85 -25.90
N ILE A 130 -2.19 8.12 -25.31
CA ILE A 130 -3.15 7.13 -24.84
C ILE A 130 -4.41 7.25 -25.70
N THR A 131 -4.76 6.19 -26.44
CA THR A 131 -5.94 6.16 -27.32
C THR A 131 -6.90 5.06 -26.87
N PRO A 132 -8.10 5.38 -26.35
CA PRO A 132 -9.16 4.40 -26.14
C PRO A 132 -9.61 3.78 -27.46
N THR A 133 -9.79 2.46 -27.52
CA THR A 133 -10.20 1.76 -28.76
C THR A 133 -11.66 1.98 -29.15
N SER A 134 -12.49 2.44 -28.21
CA SER A 134 -13.91 2.71 -28.43
C SER A 134 -14.40 3.83 -27.50
N ASN A 135 -15.57 4.39 -27.81
CA ASN A 135 -16.24 5.44 -27.01
C ASN A 135 -15.48 6.77 -26.83
N ILE A 136 -14.40 7.01 -27.58
CA ILE A 136 -13.72 8.32 -27.63
C ILE A 136 -14.73 9.45 -27.89
N GLY A 137 -14.61 10.56 -27.15
CA GLY A 137 -15.46 11.74 -27.25
C GLY A 137 -16.84 11.58 -26.60
N LYS A 138 -17.04 10.53 -25.78
CA LYS A 138 -18.22 10.38 -24.93
C LYS A 138 -17.84 10.59 -23.47
N ASP A 139 -18.65 11.39 -22.77
CA ASP A 139 -18.45 11.73 -21.36
C ASP A 139 -17.02 12.24 -21.10
N ALA A 140 -16.20 11.52 -20.33
CA ALA A 140 -14.79 11.88 -20.07
C ALA A 140 -13.77 11.01 -20.82
N CYS A 141 -14.21 10.21 -21.80
CA CYS A 141 -13.36 9.24 -22.51
C CYS A 141 -12.70 9.90 -23.72
N GLU A 142 -11.43 10.30 -23.61
CA GLU A 142 -10.71 11.08 -24.62
C GLU A 142 -9.36 10.45 -25.00
N GLN A 143 -8.78 10.89 -26.11
CA GLN A 143 -7.40 10.56 -26.44
C GLN A 143 -6.50 11.62 -25.81
N LEU A 144 -5.46 11.19 -25.10
CA LEU A 144 -4.48 12.08 -24.44
C LEU A 144 -3.14 12.02 -25.14
N GLU A 145 -2.45 13.15 -25.25
CA GLU A 145 -1.15 13.23 -25.89
C GLU A 145 -0.18 14.16 -25.15
N CYS A 146 1.00 13.62 -24.84
CA CYS A 146 2.13 14.38 -24.31
C CYS A 146 3.36 14.16 -25.18
N LEU A 147 3.60 15.07 -26.14
CA LEU A 147 4.72 14.96 -27.09
C LEU A 147 6.02 15.62 -26.63
N ALA A 148 5.91 16.53 -25.67
CA ALA A 148 7.00 17.36 -25.19
C ALA A 148 6.77 17.70 -23.73
N ASP A 149 7.79 18.26 -23.10
CA ASP A 149 7.68 18.96 -21.83
C ASP A 149 6.62 20.08 -21.91
N GLU A 150 5.97 20.42 -20.80
CA GLU A 150 4.83 21.37 -20.74
C GLU A 150 3.60 20.98 -21.60
N CYS A 151 3.42 19.70 -21.93
CA CYS A 151 2.27 19.21 -22.70
C CYS A 151 0.91 19.48 -22.03
N GLN A 152 -0.10 19.80 -22.84
CA GLN A 152 -1.41 20.23 -22.34
C GLN A 152 -2.22 19.10 -21.67
N ASP A 153 -2.11 17.85 -22.10
CA ASP A 153 -2.98 16.76 -21.63
C ASP A 153 -2.44 16.04 -20.37
N ALA A 154 -1.25 16.42 -19.90
CA ALA A 154 -0.64 15.82 -18.71
C ALA A 154 -0.81 16.68 -17.45
N TYR A 155 -0.71 16.04 -16.29
CA TYR A 155 -0.46 16.68 -15.00
C TYR A 155 0.90 17.38 -15.03
N ASN A 156 0.85 18.72 -15.02
CA ASN A 156 2.04 19.57 -14.99
C ASN A 156 2.45 19.96 -13.56
N PHE A 157 1.52 19.90 -12.60
CA PHE A 157 1.72 20.21 -11.19
C PHE A 157 0.63 19.56 -10.32
N PRO A 158 0.83 19.35 -9.01
CA PRO A 158 -0.07 18.54 -8.17
C PRO A 158 -1.53 18.98 -8.10
N THR A 159 -1.82 20.27 -8.28
CA THR A 159 -3.20 20.81 -8.24
C THR A 159 -3.84 21.01 -9.62
N ASP A 160 -3.32 20.37 -10.67
CA ASP A 160 -3.83 20.46 -12.05
C ASP A 160 -5.05 19.53 -12.26
N ASP A 161 -6.10 19.76 -11.48
CA ASP A 161 -7.22 18.83 -11.16
C ASP A 161 -8.15 18.38 -12.32
N LYS A 162 -7.72 18.55 -13.58
CA LYS A 162 -8.55 18.38 -14.80
C LYS A 162 -7.96 17.43 -15.84
N LYS A 163 -6.89 16.71 -15.51
CA LYS A 163 -6.16 15.84 -16.46
C LYS A 163 -6.54 14.37 -16.38
N THR A 164 -7.23 13.92 -15.32
CA THR A 164 -7.78 12.56 -15.28
C THR A 164 -9.01 12.41 -16.18
N HIS A 165 -8.91 11.49 -17.14
CA HIS A 165 -9.98 11.08 -18.03
C HIS A 165 -10.50 9.69 -17.65
N SER A 166 -11.67 9.30 -18.18
CA SER A 166 -12.19 7.95 -17.95
C SER A 166 -13.07 7.41 -19.06
N CYS A 167 -12.95 6.11 -19.30
CA CYS A 167 -13.81 5.35 -20.19
C CYS A 167 -14.57 4.28 -19.41
N ALA A 168 -15.63 3.72 -19.99
CA ALA A 168 -16.30 2.55 -19.42
C ALA A 168 -15.30 1.40 -19.23
N PHE A 169 -15.34 0.75 -18.06
CA PHE A 169 -14.52 -0.42 -17.77
C PHE A 169 -14.77 -1.51 -18.82
N GLY A 170 -13.69 -2.16 -19.30
CA GLY A 170 -13.75 -3.03 -20.48
C GLY A 170 -13.33 -2.35 -21.80
N THR A 171 -13.09 -1.04 -21.81
CA THR A 171 -12.55 -0.34 -22.99
C THR A 171 -11.05 -0.59 -23.11
N ASP A 172 -10.62 -1.38 -24.11
CA ASP A 172 -9.19 -1.56 -24.41
C ASP A 172 -8.54 -0.21 -24.74
N LEU A 173 -7.29 -0.01 -24.30
CA LEU A 173 -6.50 1.20 -24.56
C LEU A 173 -5.25 0.87 -25.39
N ILE A 174 -4.80 1.82 -26.20
CA ILE A 174 -3.51 1.75 -26.90
C ILE A 174 -2.61 2.85 -26.34
N VAL A 175 -1.48 2.46 -25.77
CA VAL A 175 -0.43 3.39 -25.31
C VAL A 175 0.67 3.37 -26.35
N THR A 176 1.00 4.52 -26.95
CA THR A 176 2.03 4.62 -27.99
C THR A 176 3.15 5.54 -27.53
N PHE A 177 4.35 4.98 -27.33
CA PHE A 177 5.56 5.78 -27.15
C PHE A 177 6.08 6.27 -28.51
N CYS A 178 6.48 7.54 -28.59
CA CYS A 178 6.82 8.27 -29.82
C CYS A 178 5.71 8.18 -30.91
N PRO A 179 4.47 8.62 -30.63
CA PRO A 179 3.32 8.41 -31.51
C PRO A 179 3.47 9.06 -32.90
N MET A 180 4.19 10.19 -32.97
CA MET A 180 4.58 10.88 -34.20
C MET A 180 5.97 10.43 -34.65
N SER A 181 6.04 9.73 -35.78
CA SER A 181 7.29 9.43 -36.47
C SER A 181 7.92 10.71 -37.05
N GLU A 182 9.22 10.90 -36.85
CA GLU A 182 9.99 12.07 -37.29
C GLU A 182 9.67 12.54 -38.71
N SER A 183 9.12 13.75 -38.82
CA SER A 183 9.18 14.57 -40.04
C SER A 183 9.32 16.06 -39.73
N VAL A 184 9.96 16.40 -38.61
CA VAL A 184 10.50 17.75 -38.39
C VAL A 184 11.95 17.74 -38.85
N SER A 185 12.18 18.28 -40.05
CA SER A 185 13.53 18.55 -40.54
C SER A 185 14.21 19.55 -39.60
N ILE A 186 15.23 19.09 -38.86
CA ILE A 186 16.08 19.98 -38.08
C ILE A 186 16.82 20.89 -39.06
N SER A 187 16.37 22.13 -39.16
CA SER A 187 17.11 23.21 -39.81
C SER A 187 18.45 23.35 -39.08
N GLN A 188 19.54 23.01 -39.74
CA GLN A 188 20.86 23.42 -39.26
C GLN A 188 20.93 24.94 -39.39
N ASP A 189 20.97 25.63 -38.25
CA ASP A 189 21.59 26.95 -38.19
C ASP A 189 22.33 27.09 -36.85
N SER A 190 23.65 26.99 -36.93
CA SER A 190 24.56 27.51 -35.91
C SER A 190 25.13 28.81 -36.45
N PRO A 191 25.33 29.81 -35.58
CA PRO A 191 26.58 30.54 -35.66
C PRO A 191 27.46 30.22 -34.45
N VAL A 192 28.66 29.74 -34.76
CA VAL A 192 29.81 29.78 -33.86
C VAL A 192 30.05 31.21 -33.42
N GLN A 193 30.17 31.44 -32.12
CA GLN A 193 31.21 32.35 -31.63
C GLN A 193 32.04 31.64 -30.56
N GLN A 194 33.35 31.90 -30.66
CA GLN A 194 34.41 31.16 -30.02
C GLN A 194 35.31 32.22 -29.37
N GLU A 195 35.25 32.34 -28.04
CA GLU A 195 36.28 33.06 -27.29
C GLU A 195 36.86 32.15 -26.21
N THR A 196 38.19 32.08 -26.25
CA THR A 196 39.06 31.43 -25.28
C THR A 196 39.36 32.41 -24.16
N ASP A 197 39.43 31.96 -22.90
CA ASP A 197 40.73 31.67 -22.26
C ASP A 197 40.69 31.45 -20.74
N SER A 198 41.68 30.68 -20.29
CA SER A 198 42.31 30.71 -18.96
C SER A 198 41.49 30.39 -17.70
N VAL A 199 41.82 29.21 -17.13
CA VAL A 199 41.77 28.96 -15.68
C VAL A 199 42.97 29.65 -15.00
N PRO A 200 42.81 30.15 -13.77
CA PRO A 200 43.87 30.02 -12.78
C PRO A 200 43.38 29.39 -11.46
N ASP A 201 44.13 28.40 -10.96
CA ASP A 201 44.10 27.99 -9.56
C ASP A 201 44.41 29.17 -8.63
N THR A 202 43.66 29.34 -7.54
CA THR A 202 44.28 29.51 -6.21
C THR A 202 43.30 29.24 -5.07
N MET A 203 43.87 28.81 -3.94
CA MET A 203 43.20 28.51 -2.68
C MET A 203 42.66 29.79 -2.03
N GLU A 204 41.59 29.69 -1.23
CA GLU A 204 41.64 29.73 0.26
C GLU A 204 40.22 29.87 0.86
N ALA A 205 40.01 29.33 2.06
CA ALA A 205 38.76 29.48 2.81
C ALA A 205 38.93 30.52 3.92
N PRO A 206 37.88 31.23 4.35
CA PRO A 206 37.86 31.86 5.66
C PRO A 206 36.90 31.13 6.63
N ALA A 207 37.31 31.07 7.89
CA ALA A 207 36.54 30.51 8.99
C ALA A 207 35.46 31.48 9.52
N ALA A 208 34.57 30.97 10.37
CA ALA A 208 33.60 31.75 11.13
C ALA A 208 34.27 32.68 12.19
N PRO A 209 33.50 33.65 12.71
CA PRO A 209 33.71 34.16 14.06
C PRO A 209 32.51 33.89 14.99
N ASP A 210 32.83 33.21 16.08
CA ASP A 210 32.33 33.30 17.46
C ASP A 210 31.11 34.16 17.86
N SER A 211 30.37 33.58 18.82
CA SER A 211 29.72 34.15 20.03
C SER A 211 29.61 35.68 20.17
N ASN A 212 28.48 36.22 20.65
CA ASN A 212 28.14 36.09 22.07
C ASN A 212 26.69 36.48 22.46
N SER A 213 26.33 36.01 23.66
CA SER A 213 25.30 36.48 24.60
C SER A 213 24.46 37.74 24.28
N ASN A 214 23.15 37.66 24.57
CA ASN A 214 22.64 38.30 25.78
C ASN A 214 21.31 37.69 26.25
N GLU A 215 21.21 37.51 27.56
CA GLU A 215 19.97 37.27 28.28
C GLU A 215 19.19 38.60 28.40
N ASP A 216 17.86 38.53 28.44
CA ASP A 216 17.12 39.43 29.34
C ASP A 216 15.91 38.69 29.92
N GLN A 217 15.79 38.73 31.24
CA GLN A 217 14.64 38.25 31.99
C GLN A 217 13.95 39.48 32.59
N THR A 218 12.68 39.70 32.25
CA THR A 218 11.78 40.42 33.15
C THR A 218 10.53 39.60 33.42
N GLN A 219 10.24 39.48 34.71
CA GLN A 219 9.31 38.57 35.37
C GLN A 219 8.10 39.37 35.92
N ASN A 220 7.20 38.69 36.65
CA ASN A 220 6.16 39.24 37.55
C ASN A 220 4.89 39.83 36.87
N ASP A 221 3.67 39.78 37.41
CA ASP A 221 3.00 39.12 38.58
C ASP A 221 1.46 39.17 38.28
N ASP A 222 0.50 38.43 38.87
CA ASP A 222 0.38 37.23 39.73
C ASP A 222 -1.16 36.89 39.81
N VAL A 223 -1.62 36.02 40.73
CA VAL A 223 -3.01 35.89 41.29
C VAL A 223 -3.97 35.00 40.46
N ILE A 224 -4.22 33.71 40.79
CA ILE A 224 -5.05 33.13 41.90
C ILE A 224 -6.57 33.34 41.61
N GLU A 225 -7.51 32.38 41.62
CA GLU A 225 -7.74 31.18 42.47
C GLU A 225 -8.73 30.13 41.84
N ASN A 226 -8.77 28.90 42.39
CA ASN A 226 -9.85 27.84 42.46
C ASN A 226 -11.08 27.86 41.49
N SER A 227 -11.65 26.74 40.99
CA SER A 227 -12.18 25.61 41.79
C SER A 227 -12.71 24.41 40.96
N ASP A 228 -12.51 23.20 41.49
CA ASP A 228 -13.45 22.06 41.63
C ASP A 228 -14.45 21.54 40.56
N THR A 229 -14.55 20.20 40.60
CA THR A 229 -15.72 19.30 40.42
C THR A 229 -16.19 18.77 39.06
N MET A 230 -16.32 17.43 39.08
CA MET A 230 -17.02 16.57 38.12
C MET A 230 -18.52 16.89 37.96
N ALA A 231 -19.08 16.53 36.81
CA ALA A 231 -20.47 16.05 36.73
C ALA A 231 -20.64 14.99 35.63
N THR A 232 -21.20 13.84 36.01
CA THR A 232 -21.73 12.79 35.13
C THR A 232 -23.14 13.17 34.68
N GLU A 233 -23.55 12.84 33.45
CA GLU A 233 -24.97 12.80 33.10
C GLU A 233 -25.44 11.39 32.74
N VAL A 234 -26.59 11.01 33.31
CA VAL A 234 -27.27 9.73 33.14
C VAL A 234 -28.69 10.04 32.67
N ILE A 235 -29.12 9.43 31.57
CA ILE A 235 -30.53 9.41 31.18
C ILE A 235 -31.07 8.01 31.43
N ASN A 236 -32.19 7.93 32.16
CA ASN A 236 -32.77 6.69 32.66
C ASN A 236 -34.24 6.60 32.24
N SER A 237 -34.68 5.45 31.71
CA SER A 237 -36.10 5.17 31.49
C SER A 237 -36.43 3.67 31.64
N THR A 238 -36.93 3.32 32.82
CA THR A 238 -37.74 2.13 33.15
C THR A 238 -38.96 1.98 32.21
N THR A 239 -39.61 0.83 31.98
CA THR A 239 -39.66 -0.48 32.68
C THR A 239 -40.38 -1.52 31.80
N SER A 240 -40.04 -2.81 31.89
CA SER A 240 -40.97 -3.94 32.20
C SER A 240 -40.46 -5.30 31.69
N THR A 241 -40.53 -6.32 32.55
CA THR A 241 -40.27 -7.73 32.21
C THR A 241 -41.57 -8.51 32.03
N PRO A 242 -41.60 -9.47 31.10
CA PRO A 242 -42.20 -10.77 31.38
C PRO A 242 -41.29 -11.95 31.02
N THR A 243 -41.50 -13.08 31.68
CA THR A 243 -40.89 -14.38 31.40
C THR A 243 -41.99 -15.44 31.18
N PRO A 244 -41.67 -16.65 30.69
CA PRO A 244 -41.04 -16.94 29.41
C PRO A 244 -41.94 -17.89 28.58
N ASN A 245 -41.76 -17.99 27.25
CA ASN A 245 -42.14 -19.17 26.47
C ASN A 245 -41.55 -19.12 25.04
N ASP A 246 -41.34 -20.32 24.49
CA ASP A 246 -40.61 -20.64 23.26
C ASP A 246 -40.91 -19.75 22.04
N VAL A 247 -39.85 -19.10 21.52
CA VAL A 247 -39.72 -18.76 20.10
C VAL A 247 -38.27 -19.03 19.68
N ASN A 248 -38.11 -19.97 18.76
CA ASN A 248 -36.93 -20.36 17.99
C ASN A 248 -35.58 -19.72 18.35
N GLN A 249 -34.60 -20.58 18.63
CA GLN A 249 -33.18 -20.27 18.43
C GLN A 249 -32.96 -19.87 16.96
N SER A 250 -33.00 -18.56 16.68
CA SER A 250 -32.27 -17.99 15.56
C SER A 250 -30.81 -18.22 15.86
N GLU A 251 -30.14 -19.07 15.08
CA GLU A 251 -28.70 -19.26 15.14
C GLU A 251 -28.04 -17.91 14.80
N ASN A 252 -27.70 -17.13 15.83
CA ASN A 252 -26.64 -16.15 15.69
C ASN A 252 -25.40 -16.93 15.25
N PRO A 253 -24.66 -16.48 14.22
CA PRO A 253 -23.40 -17.11 13.86
C PRO A 253 -22.51 -17.18 15.10
N SER A 254 -21.76 -18.28 15.28
CA SER A 254 -20.82 -18.38 16.37
C SER A 254 -19.87 -17.19 16.31
N VAL A 255 -19.60 -16.59 17.47
CA VAL A 255 -18.92 -15.29 17.54
C VAL A 255 -17.50 -15.34 16.92
N GLU A 256 -16.96 -16.54 16.75
CA GLU A 256 -15.63 -16.90 16.23
C GLU A 256 -15.34 -16.49 14.77
N GLU A 257 -16.33 -15.96 14.00
CA GLU A 257 -16.18 -15.78 12.55
C GLU A 257 -16.49 -14.37 12.00
N VAL A 258 -16.78 -13.36 12.84
CA VAL A 258 -17.16 -12.01 12.37
C VAL A 258 -16.18 -11.45 11.33
N PHE A 259 -14.88 -11.57 11.57
CA PHE A 259 -13.85 -11.09 10.64
C PHE A 259 -13.46 -12.09 9.54
N ARG A 260 -13.91 -13.37 9.61
CA ARG A 260 -13.50 -14.42 8.65
C ARG A 260 -13.97 -14.08 7.23
N GLY A 261 -15.21 -13.59 7.09
CA GLY A 261 -15.78 -13.16 5.81
C GLY A 261 -15.59 -11.67 5.49
N LEU A 262 -15.08 -10.87 6.42
CA LEU A 262 -14.97 -9.41 6.29
C LEU A 262 -13.54 -8.90 6.09
N THR A 263 -12.53 -9.78 6.11
CA THR A 263 -11.11 -9.41 5.99
C THR A 263 -10.53 -9.87 4.65
N PHE A 264 -9.88 -8.97 3.93
CA PHE A 264 -9.18 -9.26 2.68
C PHE A 264 -8.11 -10.36 2.89
N GLN A 265 -8.22 -11.46 2.14
CA GLN A 265 -7.33 -12.63 2.20
C GLN A 265 -7.13 -13.22 3.62
N MET A 266 -8.19 -13.25 4.42
CA MET A 266 -8.16 -13.84 5.77
C MET A 266 -7.57 -15.26 5.84
N PRO A 267 -7.80 -16.19 4.88
CA PRO A 267 -7.16 -17.50 4.89
C PRO A 267 -5.62 -17.43 4.91
N THR A 268 -5.02 -16.50 4.15
CA THR A 268 -3.57 -16.26 4.16
C THR A 268 -3.12 -15.71 5.50
N VAL A 269 -3.85 -14.76 6.10
CA VAL A 269 -3.55 -14.21 7.44
C VAL A 269 -3.56 -15.29 8.52
N ILE A 270 -4.58 -16.15 8.52
CA ILE A 270 -4.71 -17.26 9.47
C ILE A 270 -3.56 -18.24 9.29
N HIS A 271 -3.26 -18.64 8.05
CA HIS A 271 -2.15 -19.55 7.74
C HIS A 271 -0.78 -18.97 8.15
N GLY A 272 -0.51 -17.71 7.81
CA GLY A 272 0.73 -17.02 8.19
C GLY A 272 0.87 -16.89 9.70
N THR A 273 -0.17 -16.40 10.40
CA THR A 273 -0.17 -16.27 11.87
C THR A 273 0.01 -17.63 12.55
N ASN A 274 -0.66 -18.68 12.06
CA ASN A 274 -0.53 -20.03 12.60
C ASN A 274 0.86 -20.65 12.34
N THR A 275 1.50 -20.28 11.22
CA THR A 275 2.90 -20.62 10.94
C THR A 275 3.83 -19.93 11.95
N MET A 276 3.61 -18.65 12.24
CA MET A 276 4.39 -17.90 13.25
C MET A 276 4.21 -18.48 14.67
N VAL A 277 3.00 -18.92 15.06
CA VAL A 277 2.77 -19.61 16.34
C VAL A 277 3.53 -20.95 16.40
N SER A 278 3.53 -21.73 15.31
CA SER A 278 4.33 -22.95 15.22
C SER A 278 5.83 -22.67 15.33
N ALA A 279 6.32 -21.60 14.73
CA ALA A 279 7.72 -21.19 14.82
C ALA A 279 8.09 -20.74 16.24
N ALA A 280 7.23 -19.96 16.90
CA ALA A 280 7.40 -19.59 18.30
C ALA A 280 7.45 -20.81 19.22
N LYS A 281 6.61 -21.82 18.97
CA LYS A 281 6.60 -23.10 19.69
C LYS A 281 7.88 -23.91 19.51
N ILE A 282 8.44 -23.95 18.29
CA ILE A 282 9.73 -24.61 17.99
C ILE A 282 10.89 -23.90 18.69
N MET A 283 10.93 -22.56 18.65
CA MET A 283 12.04 -21.75 19.18
C MET A 283 11.83 -21.30 20.63
N ASN A 284 10.80 -21.81 21.32
CA ASN A 284 10.41 -21.44 22.69
C ASN A 284 10.35 -19.91 22.91
N LEU A 285 9.66 -19.22 22.01
CA LEU A 285 9.40 -17.78 22.08
C LEU A 285 8.07 -17.50 22.79
N PRO A 286 7.99 -16.43 23.61
CA PRO A 286 6.73 -16.00 24.23
C PRO A 286 5.73 -15.52 23.17
N VAL A 287 4.44 -15.73 23.43
CA VAL A 287 3.35 -15.24 22.58
C VAL A 287 2.32 -14.48 23.40
N VAL A 288 2.06 -13.23 23.01
CA VAL A 288 0.97 -12.42 23.54
C VAL A 288 -0.14 -12.34 22.50
N VAL A 289 -1.35 -12.69 22.90
CA VAL A 289 -2.56 -12.63 22.08
C VAL A 289 -3.52 -11.63 22.71
N THR A 290 -4.23 -10.87 21.88
CA THR A 290 -5.36 -10.06 22.34
C THR A 290 -6.61 -10.32 21.52
N THR A 291 -7.76 -10.40 22.17
CA THR A 291 -9.08 -10.29 21.54
C THR A 291 -9.59 -8.86 21.65
N GLN A 292 -10.40 -8.41 20.68
CA GLN A 292 -11.08 -7.12 20.75
C GLN A 292 -12.53 -7.35 21.13
N TYR A 293 -12.97 -6.88 22.30
CA TYR A 293 -14.34 -7.03 22.81
C TYR A 293 -14.91 -8.45 22.59
N CYS A 294 -14.23 -9.47 23.14
CA CYS A 294 -14.44 -10.89 22.85
C CYS A 294 -15.92 -11.33 22.93
N SER A 295 -16.69 -10.78 23.88
CA SER A 295 -18.11 -11.11 24.04
C SER A 295 -19.00 -10.68 22.87
N ARG A 296 -18.49 -9.84 21.95
CA ARG A 296 -19.20 -9.33 20.76
C ARG A 296 -18.54 -9.74 19.45
N LEU A 297 -17.21 -9.75 19.38
CA LEU A 297 -16.46 -10.00 18.13
C LEU A 297 -15.76 -11.36 18.08
N GLY A 298 -15.77 -12.11 19.19
CA GLY A 298 -15.38 -13.51 19.23
C GLY A 298 -14.02 -13.80 19.86
N ASN A 299 -13.79 -15.09 20.03
CA ASN A 299 -12.48 -15.63 20.39
C ASN A 299 -11.55 -15.64 19.16
N THR A 300 -10.25 -15.79 19.43
CA THR A 300 -9.26 -16.15 18.40
C THR A 300 -9.69 -17.42 17.64
N VAL A 301 -9.62 -17.38 16.31
CA VAL A 301 -10.03 -18.48 15.42
C VAL A 301 -9.40 -19.83 15.80
N SER A 302 -10.17 -20.90 15.60
CA SER A 302 -9.85 -22.24 16.12
C SER A 302 -8.48 -22.78 15.65
N GLU A 303 -8.07 -22.41 14.45
CA GLU A 303 -6.82 -22.82 13.80
C GLU A 303 -5.60 -22.33 14.60
N ILE A 304 -5.67 -21.11 15.13
CA ILE A 304 -4.61 -20.49 15.93
C ILE A 304 -4.73 -20.91 17.40
N SER A 305 -5.93 -20.89 17.97
CA SER A 305 -6.12 -21.21 19.40
C SER A 305 -5.74 -22.67 19.73
N LYS A 306 -6.04 -23.63 18.86
CA LYS A 306 -5.56 -25.02 19.00
C LYS A 306 -4.05 -25.17 18.90
N ASN A 307 -3.35 -24.30 18.15
CA ASN A 307 -1.90 -24.36 18.04
C ASN A 307 -1.19 -23.80 19.28
N LEU A 308 -1.81 -22.82 19.95
CA LEU A 308 -1.37 -22.28 21.24
C LEU A 308 -1.48 -23.32 22.38
N GLU A 309 -2.33 -24.35 22.25
CA GLU A 309 -2.48 -25.40 23.26
C GLU A 309 -1.13 -26.10 23.57
N GLY A 310 -0.82 -26.24 24.86
CA GLY A 310 0.42 -26.86 25.34
C GLY A 310 1.68 -26.01 25.18
N MET A 311 1.59 -24.77 24.69
CA MET A 311 2.70 -23.79 24.82
C MET A 311 2.77 -23.29 26.26
N GLN A 312 3.99 -23.14 26.80
CA GLN A 312 4.19 -22.75 28.21
C GLN A 312 4.12 -21.23 28.43
N ASP A 313 4.54 -20.44 27.44
CA ASP A 313 4.69 -18.99 27.54
C ASP A 313 3.72 -18.26 26.60
N VAL A 314 2.42 -18.39 26.92
CA VAL A 314 1.33 -17.71 26.21
C VAL A 314 0.49 -16.90 27.20
N LYS A 315 0.16 -15.66 26.83
CA LYS A 315 -0.86 -14.84 27.52
C LYS A 315 -1.91 -14.34 26.55
N ILE A 316 -3.16 -14.35 27.00
CA ILE A 316 -4.33 -13.87 26.25
C ILE A 316 -5.01 -12.79 27.07
N PHE A 317 -5.26 -11.63 26.48
CA PHE A 317 -5.94 -10.50 27.11
C PHE A 317 -7.12 -10.02 26.24
N ASP A 318 -8.31 -9.85 26.81
CA ASP A 318 -9.40 -9.15 26.11
C ASP A 318 -9.30 -7.65 26.33
N LYS A 319 -9.56 -6.85 25.30
CA LYS A 319 -9.39 -5.39 25.36
C LYS A 319 -10.46 -4.63 24.59
N MET A 320 -10.66 -3.37 25.02
CA MET A 320 -11.47 -2.37 24.31
C MET A 320 -10.61 -1.35 23.53
N LYS A 321 -9.38 -1.04 23.99
CA LYS A 321 -8.43 -0.20 23.25
C LYS A 321 -8.03 -0.88 21.94
N PHE A 322 -7.95 -0.16 20.82
CA PHE A 322 -7.55 -0.75 19.54
C PHE A 322 -6.09 -1.25 19.55
N SER A 323 -5.15 -0.44 20.05
CA SER A 323 -3.79 -0.90 20.35
C SER A 323 -3.80 -2.05 21.36
N MET A 324 -2.93 -3.05 21.16
CA MET A 324 -2.65 -4.13 22.11
C MET A 324 -1.97 -3.63 23.38
N LEU A 325 -1.33 -2.45 23.37
CA LEU A 325 -0.65 -1.88 24.53
C LEU A 325 -1.67 -1.25 25.51
N VAL A 326 -2.42 -2.13 26.16
CA VAL A 326 -3.20 -1.87 27.38
C VAL A 326 -2.31 -2.08 28.61
N PRO A 327 -2.65 -1.52 29.80
CA PRO A 327 -1.78 -1.59 30.98
C PRO A 327 -1.35 -3.00 31.38
N GLU A 328 -2.21 -4.01 31.20
CA GLU A 328 -1.93 -5.42 31.49
C GLU A 328 -0.88 -6.01 30.54
N VAL A 329 -0.96 -5.65 29.25
CA VAL A 329 0.02 -6.06 28.23
C VAL A 329 1.33 -5.31 28.41
N GLU A 330 1.30 -3.99 28.65
CA GLU A 330 2.50 -3.21 28.92
C GLU A 330 3.23 -3.70 30.18
N HIS A 331 2.49 -4.01 31.26
CA HIS A 331 3.06 -4.62 32.45
C HIS A 331 3.66 -6.00 32.14
N HIS A 332 2.98 -6.84 31.35
CA HIS A 332 3.50 -8.15 30.99
C HIS A 332 4.79 -8.05 30.15
N LEU A 333 4.84 -7.17 29.15
CA LEU A 333 6.03 -6.90 28.34
C LEU A 333 7.20 -6.39 29.19
N THR A 334 6.96 -5.40 30.05
CA THR A 334 8.01 -4.73 30.83
C THR A 334 8.49 -5.52 32.05
N PHE A 335 7.59 -6.20 32.76
CA PHE A 335 7.90 -6.89 34.01
C PHE A 335 8.21 -8.38 33.83
N ASN A 336 7.45 -9.10 33.00
CA ASN A 336 7.69 -10.53 32.77
C ASN A 336 8.69 -10.79 31.63
N MET A 337 8.83 -9.86 30.67
CA MET A 337 9.71 -10.01 29.51
C MET A 337 10.72 -8.86 29.29
N PRO A 338 11.37 -8.30 30.34
CA PRO A 338 12.17 -7.06 30.25
C PRO A 338 13.31 -7.09 29.21
N GLN A 339 13.80 -8.31 28.89
CA GLN A 339 14.88 -8.56 27.93
C GLN A 339 14.40 -8.66 26.47
N ARG A 340 13.10 -8.72 26.21
CA ARG A 340 12.55 -8.72 24.84
C ARG A 340 12.43 -7.27 24.38
N LYS A 341 13.19 -6.90 23.35
CA LYS A 341 13.18 -5.56 22.72
C LYS A 341 12.58 -5.53 21.33
N SER A 342 12.44 -6.68 20.68
CA SER A 342 11.87 -6.79 19.33
C SER A 342 10.56 -7.56 19.37
N VAL A 343 9.59 -7.15 18.54
CA VAL A 343 8.23 -7.72 18.48
C VAL A 343 7.90 -8.13 17.05
N LEU A 344 7.48 -9.39 16.87
CA LEU A 344 6.90 -9.87 15.61
C LEU A 344 5.38 -9.70 15.67
N LEU A 345 4.86 -8.78 14.85
CA LEU A 345 3.46 -8.36 14.90
C LEU A 345 2.65 -8.97 13.75
N CYS A 346 1.57 -9.69 14.10
CA CYS A 346 0.63 -10.36 13.20
C CYS A 346 -0.81 -9.96 13.58
N GLY A 347 -1.77 -10.16 12.68
CA GLY A 347 -3.21 -10.06 12.97
C GLY A 347 -3.95 -8.96 12.21
N ILE A 348 -5.09 -8.53 12.79
CA ILE A 348 -6.07 -7.65 12.14
C ILE A 348 -6.65 -6.63 13.14
N GLU A 349 -7.19 -5.49 12.69
CA GLU A 349 -7.06 -4.93 11.34
C GLU A 349 -5.79 -4.10 11.19
N ALA A 350 -5.16 -4.17 10.02
CA ALA A 350 -3.85 -3.56 9.75
C ALA A 350 -3.89 -2.05 10.06
N HIS A 351 -4.91 -1.35 9.57
CA HIS A 351 -5.09 0.10 9.70
C HIS A 351 -5.65 0.57 11.06
N VAL A 352 -6.02 -0.35 11.96
CA VAL A 352 -6.64 0.00 13.25
C VAL A 352 -5.82 -0.59 14.40
N CYS A 353 -6.06 -1.85 14.75
CA CYS A 353 -5.43 -2.49 15.90
C CYS A 353 -3.92 -2.67 15.70
N VAL A 354 -3.50 -3.15 14.52
CA VAL A 354 -2.08 -3.43 14.24
C VAL A 354 -1.29 -2.13 14.13
N LEU A 355 -1.77 -1.15 13.36
CA LEU A 355 -1.13 0.16 13.22
C LEU A 355 -0.96 0.86 14.57
N GLN A 356 -2.03 1.01 15.37
CA GLN A 356 -1.92 1.67 16.68
C GLN A 356 -1.02 0.89 17.65
N THR A 357 -1.00 -0.44 17.59
CA THR A 357 -0.06 -1.27 18.37
C THR A 357 1.39 -1.02 17.95
N CYS A 358 1.64 -0.96 16.64
CA CYS A 358 2.96 -0.72 16.08
C CYS A 358 3.51 0.63 16.52
N LEU A 359 2.70 1.70 16.41
CA LEU A 359 3.09 3.05 16.84
C LEU A 359 3.35 3.10 18.35
N ASP A 360 2.42 2.60 19.18
CA ASP A 360 2.60 2.54 20.64
C ASP A 360 3.87 1.78 21.06
N LEU A 361 4.22 0.68 20.36
CA LEU A 361 5.44 -0.09 20.63
C LEU A 361 6.72 0.64 20.20
N LEU A 362 6.71 1.31 19.05
CA LEU A 362 7.84 2.11 18.56
C LEU A 362 8.11 3.30 19.50
N GLU A 363 7.08 4.00 19.96
CA GLU A 363 7.20 5.07 20.98
C GLU A 363 7.78 4.59 22.31
N LYS A 364 7.59 3.31 22.64
CA LYS A 364 8.17 2.65 23.83
C LYS A 364 9.57 2.08 23.58
N GLY A 365 10.13 2.28 22.40
CA GLY A 365 11.49 1.84 22.03
C GLY A 365 11.63 0.35 21.76
N PHE A 366 10.58 -0.30 21.24
CA PHE A 366 10.67 -1.68 20.72
C PHE A 366 10.97 -1.67 19.21
N ASP A 367 11.79 -2.62 18.74
CA ASP A 367 11.94 -2.91 17.32
C ASP A 367 10.70 -3.68 16.83
N VAL A 368 9.84 -3.04 16.02
CA VAL A 368 8.63 -3.70 15.52
C VAL A 368 8.86 -4.31 14.14
N HIS A 369 8.63 -5.60 14.03
CA HIS A 369 8.70 -6.38 12.79
C HIS A 369 7.29 -6.81 12.39
N VAL A 370 6.70 -6.14 11.40
CA VAL A 370 5.34 -6.42 10.91
C VAL A 370 5.42 -7.56 9.89
N VAL A 371 4.79 -8.68 10.20
CA VAL A 371 4.77 -9.87 9.33
C VAL A 371 3.65 -9.68 8.30
N SER A 372 4.00 -9.12 7.14
CA SER A 372 3.04 -8.58 6.18
C SER A 372 2.06 -9.61 5.61
N ASP A 373 2.51 -10.84 5.35
CA ASP A 373 1.72 -12.00 4.95
C ASP A 373 0.96 -12.68 6.10
N ALA A 374 1.06 -12.14 7.31
CA ALA A 374 0.23 -12.47 8.47
C ALA A 374 -0.54 -11.24 9.01
N VAL A 375 -0.72 -10.19 8.21
CA VAL A 375 -1.45 -8.95 8.56
C VAL A 375 -2.42 -8.54 7.45
N SER A 376 -3.65 -8.14 7.80
CA SER A 376 -4.63 -7.61 6.82
C SER A 376 -5.68 -6.68 7.44
N SER A 377 -6.49 -6.08 6.57
CA SER A 377 -7.64 -5.21 6.86
C SER A 377 -8.87 -5.73 6.11
N SER A 378 -10.02 -5.10 6.35
CA SER A 378 -11.23 -5.24 5.53
C SER A 378 -10.99 -5.09 4.01
N THR A 379 -10.13 -4.17 3.58
CA THR A 379 -9.77 -3.98 2.16
C THR A 379 -8.27 -4.09 1.91
N SER A 380 -7.89 -4.40 0.66
CA SER A 380 -6.50 -4.38 0.19
C SER A 380 -5.84 -3.01 0.36
N TYR A 381 -6.57 -1.93 0.01
CA TYR A 381 -6.15 -0.54 0.16
C TYR A 381 -5.88 -0.16 1.63
N ASN A 382 -6.81 -0.45 2.55
CA ASN A 382 -6.59 -0.19 3.97
C ASN A 382 -5.42 -1.01 4.53
N ARG A 383 -5.15 -2.20 3.97
CA ARG A 383 -3.98 -3.00 4.33
C ARG A 383 -2.68 -2.35 3.83
N SER A 384 -2.59 -1.93 2.57
CA SER A 384 -1.36 -1.35 2.01
C SER A 384 -1.01 -0.01 2.66
N MET A 385 -1.99 0.89 2.81
CA MET A 385 -1.82 2.18 3.50
C MET A 385 -1.31 2.01 4.94
N ALA A 386 -1.81 1.01 5.66
CA ALA A 386 -1.35 0.72 7.02
C ALA A 386 0.09 0.19 7.06
N ILE A 387 0.44 -0.73 6.15
CA ILE A 387 1.79 -1.28 6.05
C ILE A 387 2.80 -0.18 5.70
N GLU A 388 2.45 0.72 4.79
CA GLU A 388 3.30 1.86 4.46
C GLU A 388 3.42 2.85 5.62
N ARG A 389 2.32 3.18 6.30
CA ARG A 389 2.38 4.06 7.49
C ARG A 389 3.24 3.47 8.62
N MET A 390 3.20 2.15 8.82
CA MET A 390 4.08 1.46 9.78
C MET A 390 5.55 1.52 9.34
N ARG A 391 5.85 1.27 8.06
CA ARG A 391 7.20 1.42 7.48
C ARG A 391 7.77 2.82 7.70
N GLN A 392 7.01 3.85 7.35
CA GLN A 392 7.39 5.27 7.53
C GLN A 392 7.60 5.67 9.00
N SER A 393 7.04 4.91 9.94
CA SER A 393 7.20 5.14 11.38
C SER A 393 8.41 4.40 11.98
N GLY A 394 9.17 3.66 11.17
CA GLY A 394 10.35 2.92 11.59
C GLY A 394 10.14 1.42 11.82
N ALA A 395 8.96 0.87 11.48
CA ALA A 395 8.74 -0.57 11.57
C ALA A 395 9.40 -1.33 10.41
N TYR A 396 10.04 -2.46 10.72
CA TYR A 396 10.54 -3.39 9.71
C TYR A 396 9.39 -4.20 9.13
N ILE A 397 9.16 -4.09 7.82
CA ILE A 397 8.17 -4.93 7.14
C ILE A 397 8.85 -6.20 6.64
N THR A 398 8.37 -7.36 7.08
CA THR A 398 8.94 -8.69 6.79
C THR A 398 7.86 -9.66 6.29
N SER A 399 8.28 -10.89 5.96
CA SER A 399 7.39 -12.04 5.67
C SER A 399 7.56 -13.15 6.70
N VAL A 400 6.65 -14.12 6.74
CA VAL A 400 6.74 -15.32 7.58
C VAL A 400 8.06 -16.07 7.33
N GLU A 401 8.42 -16.28 6.07
CA GLU A 401 9.66 -16.96 5.70
C GLU A 401 10.91 -16.19 6.17
N SER A 402 10.96 -14.88 5.90
CA SER A 402 12.09 -14.03 6.28
C SER A 402 12.25 -13.94 7.80
N ALA A 403 11.16 -13.72 8.54
CA ALA A 403 11.18 -13.64 9.99
C ALA A 403 11.66 -14.95 10.65
N ILE A 404 11.19 -16.10 10.17
CA ILE A 404 11.57 -17.41 10.74
C ILE A 404 13.04 -17.71 10.47
N PHE A 405 13.56 -17.47 9.26
CA PHE A 405 14.99 -17.68 9.00
C PHE A 405 15.88 -16.66 9.72
N GLN A 406 15.44 -15.41 9.90
CA GLN A 406 16.15 -14.39 10.67
C GLN A 406 16.26 -14.78 12.16
N LEU A 407 15.22 -15.36 12.76
CA LEU A 407 15.25 -15.89 14.13
C LEU A 407 16.20 -17.08 14.29
N VAL A 408 16.29 -17.95 13.27
CA VAL A 408 17.15 -19.14 13.30
C VAL A 408 18.62 -18.77 13.08
N ASN A 409 18.88 -17.74 12.27
CA ASN A 409 20.15 -17.10 11.93
C ASN A 409 21.20 -17.99 11.21
N ASP A 410 21.36 -19.26 11.59
CA ASP A 410 22.38 -20.16 11.05
C ASP A 410 21.79 -21.55 10.74
N ALA A 411 22.20 -22.18 9.64
CA ALA A 411 21.76 -23.52 9.25
C ALA A 411 22.29 -24.64 10.19
N SER A 412 23.28 -24.34 11.03
CA SER A 412 23.79 -25.22 12.09
C SER A 412 22.96 -25.18 13.38
N ASN A 413 21.99 -24.25 13.49
CA ASN A 413 21.07 -24.16 14.62
C ASN A 413 20.30 -25.50 14.77
N PRO A 414 20.22 -26.11 15.97
CA PRO A 414 19.49 -27.37 16.18
C PRO A 414 18.06 -27.37 15.64
N GLU A 415 17.37 -26.22 15.69
CA GLU A 415 15.99 -26.08 15.22
C GLU A 415 15.87 -25.78 13.72
N PHE A 416 16.98 -25.55 12.99
CA PHE A 416 16.96 -25.26 11.55
C PHE A 416 16.21 -26.33 10.74
N LYS A 417 16.35 -27.61 11.10
CA LYS A 417 15.65 -28.70 10.42
C LYS A 417 14.13 -28.63 10.64
N ASN A 418 13.70 -28.22 11.82
CA ASN A 418 12.28 -28.11 12.18
C ASN A 418 11.65 -26.86 11.55
N THR A 419 12.33 -25.72 11.60
CA THR A 419 11.89 -24.47 10.96
C THR A 419 11.94 -24.55 9.42
N SER A 420 12.98 -25.14 8.83
CA SER A 420 13.04 -25.39 7.38
C SER A 420 11.91 -26.32 6.90
N LYS A 421 11.52 -27.31 7.71
CA LYS A 421 10.33 -28.13 7.43
C LYS A 421 9.05 -27.28 7.52
N LEU A 422 8.90 -26.45 8.56
CA LEU A 422 7.75 -25.56 8.73
C LEU A 422 7.59 -24.61 7.53
N ILE A 423 8.67 -23.96 7.08
CA ILE A 423 8.65 -23.10 5.88
C ILE A 423 8.25 -23.89 4.62
N LYS A 424 8.76 -25.11 4.44
CA LYS A 424 8.37 -25.96 3.31
C LYS A 424 6.90 -26.37 3.31
N GLU A 425 6.25 -26.46 4.48
CA GLU A 425 4.79 -26.65 4.56
C GLU A 425 4.05 -25.32 4.35
N HIS A 426 4.57 -24.21 4.88
CA HIS A 426 4.00 -22.88 4.70
C HIS A 426 3.88 -22.49 3.22
N LEU A 427 4.96 -22.66 2.45
CA LEU A 427 5.06 -22.31 1.02
C LEU A 427 4.24 -23.21 0.07
N LYS A 428 3.55 -24.24 0.58
CA LYS A 428 2.60 -25.04 -0.23
C LYS A 428 1.22 -24.40 -0.33
N VAL A 429 0.91 -23.44 0.53
CA VAL A 429 -0.34 -22.70 0.52
C VAL A 429 -0.09 -21.38 -0.20
N GLU A 430 -0.98 -21.05 -1.14
CA GLU A 430 -0.90 -19.81 -1.89
C GLU A 430 -1.03 -18.59 -0.97
N ASN A 431 -0.14 -17.62 -1.17
CA ASN A 431 -0.18 -16.34 -0.48
C ASN A 431 -1.04 -15.37 -1.31
N GLY A 432 -2.29 -15.17 -0.91
CA GLY A 432 -3.26 -14.35 -1.65
C GLY A 432 -2.94 -12.85 -1.70
N PHE A 433 -1.86 -12.39 -1.05
CA PHE A 433 -1.34 -11.02 -1.22
C PHE A 433 -0.38 -10.88 -2.40
N ILE A 434 0.07 -11.99 -2.98
CA ILE A 434 0.92 -12.01 -4.18
C ILE A 434 -0.01 -12.16 -5.38
N ALA A 435 0.17 -11.32 -6.42
CA ALA A 435 -0.50 -11.53 -7.70
C ALA A 435 -0.10 -12.91 -8.26
N SER A 436 -1.02 -13.58 -8.97
CA SER A 436 -0.91 -15.01 -9.31
C SER A 436 0.09 -15.30 -10.45
N ASP A 437 1.37 -14.97 -10.25
CA ASP A 437 2.48 -15.16 -11.21
C ASP A 437 3.41 -16.33 -10.81
N ARG A 438 2.84 -17.38 -10.20
CA ARG A 438 3.57 -18.64 -9.94
C ARG A 438 2.77 -19.88 -10.28
N MET A 439 2.82 -20.27 -11.56
CA MET A 439 2.92 -21.68 -11.96
C MET A 439 3.71 -21.83 -13.27
#